data_AF-A0A9E1TV89-F1
#
_entry.id   AF-A0A9E1TV89-F1
#
_cell.length_a   1.000
_cell.length_b   1.000
_cell.length_c   1.000
_cell.angle_alpha   90.00
_cell.angle_beta   90.00
_cell.angle_gamma   90.00
#
_symmetry.space_group_name_H-M   'P 1'
#
loop_
_entity.id
_entity.type
_entity.pdbx_description
1 polymer ?
#
loop_
_entity_poly.entity_id
_entity_poly.type
_entity_poly.pdbx_seq_one_letter_code
_entity_poly.pdbx_strand_id
1 'polypeptide(L)'
;MGKIVQKLIRWMPLVLLFLFFMVDRENSFHVVGFISLLFIYATILIMRILYAKERWHEEFDSGELGQNASIQKMGDLREKLEEQDGIDSES
;
A
#
# COMPACT_ATOMS: atom_id res chain seq x y z
N MET A 1 0.47 -15.08 -3.00
CA MET A 1 0.51 -15.66 -1.63
C MET A 1 -0.45 -16.85 -1.57
N GLY A 2 0.00 -18.00 -1.08
CA GLY A 2 -0.85 -19.19 -0.99
C GLY A 2 -2.10 -18.93 -0.14
N LYS A 3 -3.27 -19.39 -0.59
CA LYS A 3 -4.59 -19.20 0.08
C LYS A 3 -4.57 -19.58 1.57
N ILE A 4 -3.69 -20.51 1.94
CA ILE A 4 -3.49 -21.02 3.31
C ILE A 4 -2.90 -19.93 4.23
N VAL A 5 -1.86 -19.21 3.77
CA VAL A 5 -1.18 -18.18 4.56
C VAL A 5 -2.12 -17.02 4.86
N GLN A 6 -2.94 -16.62 3.88
CA GLN A 6 -3.91 -15.54 4.04
C GLN A 6 -5.02 -15.91 5.04
N LYS A 7 -5.45 -17.17 5.04
CA LYS A 7 -6.42 -17.69 6.02
C LYS A 7 -5.82 -17.73 7.43
N LEU A 8 -4.54 -18.11 7.55
CA LEU A 8 -3.82 -18.13 8.82
C LEU A 8 -3.69 -16.72 9.43
N ILE A 9 -3.27 -15.73 8.64
CA ILE A 9 -3.18 -14.33 9.07
C ILE A 9 -4.55 -13.79 9.52
N ARG A 10 -5.64 -14.17 8.82
CA ARG A 10 -7.00 -13.72 9.17
C ARG A 10 -7.49 -14.28 10.51
N TRP A 11 -7.08 -15.49 10.86
CA TRP A 11 -7.50 -16.16 12.11
C TRP A 11 -6.55 -15.88 13.28
N MET A 12 -5.30 -15.48 13.01
CA MET A 12 -4.30 -15.15 14.02
C MET A 12 -4.77 -14.17 15.13
N PRO A 13 -5.53 -13.08 14.85
CA PRO A 13 -5.95 -12.17 15.91
C PRO A 13 -6.93 -12.81 16.90
N LEU A 14 -7.75 -13.77 16.46
CA LEU A 14 -8.62 -14.55 17.37
C LEU A 14 -7.79 -15.50 18.25
N VAL A 15 -6.76 -16.12 17.67
CA VAL A 15 -5.84 -16.97 18.42
C VAL A 15 -5.07 -16.16 19.47
N LEU A 16 -4.56 -14.97 19.10
CA LEU A 16 -3.88 -14.06 20.03
C LEU A 16 -4.83 -13.57 21.13
N LEU A 17 -6.09 -13.27 20.80
CA LEU A 17 -7.11 -12.90 21.78
C LEU A 17 -7.37 -14.04 22.78
N PHE A 18 -7.47 -15.28 22.31
CA PHE A 18 -7.66 -16.42 23.19
C PHE A 18 -6.43 -16.65 24.08
N LEU A 19 -5.22 -16.57 23.50
CA LEU A 19 -3.97 -16.68 24.24
C LEU A 19 -3.87 -15.61 25.33
N PHE A 20 -4.32 -14.38 25.05
CA PHE A 20 -4.34 -13.28 26.01
C PHE A 20 -5.14 -13.62 27.28
N PHE A 21 -6.29 -14.27 27.15
CA PHE A 21 -7.07 -14.71 28.31
C PHE A 21 -6.40 -15.85 29.09
N MET A 22 -5.60 -16.67 28.43
CA MET A 22 -4.91 -17.82 29.02
C MET A 22 -3.51 -17.45 29.58
N VAL A 23 -3.00 -16.25 29.29
CA VAL A 23 -1.70 -15.79 29.78
C VAL A 23 -1.74 -15.65 31.30
N ASP A 24 -0.89 -16.43 31.95
CA ASP A 24 -0.56 -16.25 33.36
C ASP A 24 0.27 -14.97 33.53
N ARG A 25 -0.28 -14.03 34.31
CA ARG A 25 0.32 -12.72 34.57
C ARG A 25 1.37 -12.75 35.67
N GLU A 26 1.40 -13.80 36.49
CA GLU A 26 2.41 -13.96 37.54
C GLU A 26 3.73 -14.50 36.97
N ASN A 27 3.68 -15.13 35.80
CA ASN A 27 4.86 -15.61 35.09
C ASN A 27 5.37 -14.60 34.05
N SER A 28 6.46 -13.91 34.36
CA SER A 28 7.10 -12.93 33.47
C SER A 28 7.47 -13.51 32.10
N PHE A 29 7.84 -14.80 32.01
CA PHE A 29 8.14 -15.44 30.71
C PHE A 29 6.92 -15.52 29.80
N HIS A 30 5.74 -15.82 30.35
CA HIS A 30 4.49 -15.86 29.58
C HIS A 30 4.11 -14.48 29.06
N VAL A 31 4.23 -13.46 29.91
CA VAL A 31 3.91 -12.07 29.56
C VAL A 31 4.83 -11.57 28.45
N VAL A 32 6.14 -11.73 28.61
CA VAL A 32 7.13 -11.30 27.61
C VAL A 32 6.94 -12.05 26.29
N GLY A 33 6.77 -13.37 26.34
CA GLY A 33 6.54 -14.17 25.14
C GLY A 33 5.29 -13.75 24.37
N PHE A 34 4.19 -13.49 25.07
CA PHE A 34 2.95 -13.00 24.46
C PHE A 34 3.13 -11.62 23.81
N ILE A 35 3.78 -10.69 24.50
CA ILE A 35 4.08 -9.34 23.97
C ILE A 35 4.96 -9.44 22.71
N SER A 36 6.01 -10.25 22.73
CA SER A 36 6.87 -10.47 21.56
C SER A 36 6.09 -11.02 20.37
N LEU A 37 5.21 -12.01 20.59
CA LEU A 37 4.31 -12.54 19.56
C LEU A 37 3.41 -11.46 18.96
N LEU A 38 2.89 -10.56 19.80
CA LEU A 38 2.06 -9.45 19.37
C LEU A 38 2.82 -8.50 18.43
N PHE A 39 4.05 -8.15 18.78
CA PHE A 39 4.92 -7.31 17.95
C PHE A 39 5.29 -7.97 16.62
N ILE A 40 5.59 -9.27 16.62
CA ILE A 40 5.86 -10.02 15.39
C ILE A 40 4.63 -9.96 14.47
N TYR A 41 3.45 -10.22 15.01
CA TYR A 41 2.21 -10.15 14.23
C TYR A 41 1.94 -8.74 13.67
N ALA A 42 2.13 -7.71 14.49
CA ALA A 42 2.02 -6.32 14.04
C ALA A 42 3.00 -6.01 12.91
N THR A 43 4.24 -6.48 13.01
CA THR A 43 5.27 -6.29 11.98
C THR A 43 4.88 -6.95 10.66
N ILE A 44 4.34 -8.18 10.69
CA ILE A 44 3.83 -8.88 9.51
C ILE A 44 2.68 -8.10 8.86
N LEU A 45 1.76 -7.54 9.66
CA LEU A 45 0.67 -6.70 9.14
C LEU A 45 1.19 -5.43 8.47
N ILE A 46 2.14 -4.74 9.11
CA ILE A 46 2.75 -3.52 8.56
C ILE A 46 3.49 -3.85 7.26
N MET A 47 4.31 -4.90 7.22
CA MET A 47 4.98 -5.35 6.01
C MET A 47 3.99 -5.67 4.88
N ARG A 48 2.84 -6.29 5.20
CA ARG A 48 1.80 -6.57 4.20
C ARG A 48 1.19 -5.28 3.64
N ILE A 49 0.92 -4.31 4.51
CA ILE A 49 0.42 -3.00 4.10
C ILE A 49 1.45 -2.27 3.24
N LEU A 50 2.73 -2.32 3.64
CA LEU A 50 3.81 -1.67 2.93
C LEU A 50 4.05 -2.33 1.56
N TYR A 51 3.97 -3.66 1.48
CA TYR A 51 4.03 -4.38 0.21
C TYR A 51 2.86 -4.04 -0.71
N ALA A 52 1.65 -3.91 -0.17
CA ALA A 52 0.50 -3.45 -0.95
C ALA A 52 0.68 -1.99 -1.42
N LYS A 53 1.27 -1.13 -0.58
CA LYS A 53 1.60 0.26 -0.92
C LYS A 53 2.70 0.33 -2.00
N GLU A 54 3.75 -0.46 -1.86
CA GLU A 54 4.85 -0.53 -2.82
C GLU A 54 4.36 -1.04 -4.17
N ARG A 55 3.56 -2.12 -4.19
CA ARG A 55 2.92 -2.61 -5.42
C ARG A 55 1.95 -1.59 -6.01
N TRP A 56 1.24 -0.83 -5.18
CA TRP A 56 0.40 0.26 -5.66
C TRP A 56 1.24 1.39 -6.28
N HIS A 57 2.37 1.75 -5.68
CA HIS A 57 3.30 2.70 -6.30
C HIS A 57 3.92 2.14 -7.58
N GLU A 58 4.34 0.88 -7.60
CA GLU A 58 4.90 0.24 -8.78
C GLU A 58 3.86 0.16 -9.92
N GLU A 59 2.61 -0.23 -9.65
CA GLU A 59 1.55 -0.27 -10.67
C GLU A 59 1.15 1.13 -11.18
N PHE A 60 1.30 2.19 -10.37
CA PHE A 60 1.01 3.57 -10.78
C PHE A 60 2.24 4.33 -11.35
N ASP A 61 3.46 3.89 -11.05
CA ASP A 61 4.73 4.48 -11.50
C ASP A 61 5.29 3.76 -12.75
N SER A 62 5.07 2.44 -12.88
CA SER A 62 5.61 1.61 -13.96
C SER A 62 4.70 1.43 -15.19
N GLY A 63 3.54 2.09 -15.25
CA GLY A 63 2.64 1.98 -16.41
C GLY A 63 1.72 3.17 -16.62
N GLU A 64 1.85 3.81 -17.78
CA GLU A 64 0.78 4.53 -18.49
C GLU A 64 0.24 5.88 -18.00
N LEU A 65 0.40 6.35 -16.76
CA LEU A 65 -0.14 7.69 -16.42
C LEU A 65 0.81 8.86 -16.73
N GLY A 66 2.13 8.62 -16.75
CA GLY A 66 3.14 9.62 -17.14
C GLY A 66 3.62 9.53 -18.59
N GLN A 67 3.30 8.43 -19.29
CA GLN A 67 3.77 8.12 -20.65
C GLN A 67 2.66 8.09 -21.70
N ASN A 68 1.44 8.55 -21.37
CA ASN A 68 0.47 8.81 -22.41
C ASN A 68 1.00 9.95 -23.29
N ALA A 69 1.59 9.58 -24.43
CA ALA A 69 1.94 10.52 -25.50
C ALA A 69 0.74 11.37 -25.92
N SER A 70 -0.50 10.97 -25.59
CA SER A 70 -1.70 11.81 -25.74
C SER A 70 -1.76 12.99 -24.76
N ILE A 71 -1.28 12.84 -23.52
CA ILE A 71 -1.20 13.94 -22.54
C ILE A 71 -0.07 14.90 -22.90
N GLN A 72 1.09 14.36 -23.32
CA GLN A 72 2.17 15.19 -23.86
C GLN A 72 1.74 15.91 -25.15
N LYS A 73 1.04 15.23 -26.07
CA LYS A 73 0.41 15.87 -27.25
C LYS A 73 -0.68 16.87 -26.87
N MET A 74 -1.36 16.74 -25.74
CA MET A 74 -2.38 17.71 -25.33
C MET A 74 -1.74 19.03 -24.87
N GLY A 75 -0.52 18.98 -24.31
CA GLY A 75 0.33 20.14 -24.09
C GLY A 75 0.69 20.84 -25.41
N ASP A 76 1.24 20.08 -26.36
CA ASP A 76 1.63 20.60 -27.68
C ASP A 76 0.44 21.14 -28.51
N LEU A 77 -0.74 20.51 -28.38
CA LEU A 77 -1.97 20.98 -29.03
C LEU A 77 -2.48 22.27 -28.40
N ARG A 78 -2.31 22.45 -27.08
CA ARG A 78 -2.70 23.68 -26.39
C ARG A 78 -1.76 24.84 -26.76
N GLU A 79 -0.47 24.57 -26.86
CA GLU A 79 0.53 25.56 -27.31
C GLU A 79 0.28 26.01 -28.75
N LYS A 80 -0.02 25.08 -29.67
CA LYS A 80 -0.40 25.42 -31.06
C LYS A 80 -1.72 26.18 -31.18
N LEU A 81 -2.67 25.94 -30.29
CA LEU A 81 -3.93 26.67 -30.26
C LEU A 81 -3.74 28.09 -29.71
N GLU A 82 -2.95 28.28 -28.65
CA GLU A 82 -2.58 29.61 -28.15
C GLU A 82 -1.76 30.42 -29.18
N GLU A 83 -0.88 29.77 -29.94
CA GLU A 83 -0.12 30.41 -31.03
C GLU A 83 -1.01 30.80 -32.21
N GLN A 84 -2.04 30.02 -32.53
CA GLN A 84 -2.99 30.32 -33.60
C GLN A 84 -3.99 31.42 -33.20
N ASP A 85 -4.47 31.43 -31.95
CA ASP A 85 -5.38 32.45 -31.42
C ASP A 85 -4.68 33.82 -31.26
N GLY A 86 -3.37 33.82 -30.98
CA GLY A 86 -2.54 35.03 -30.97
C GLY A 86 -2.28 35.64 -32.35
N ILE A 87 -2.24 34.83 -33.41
CA ILE A 87 -2.05 35.31 -34.80
C ILE A 87 -3.35 35.90 -35.36
N ASP A 88 -4.50 35.34 -35.00
CA ASP A 88 -5.82 35.82 -35.45
C ASP A 88 -6.26 37.12 -34.74
N SER A 89 -5.58 37.52 -33.66
CA SER A 89 -5.86 38.75 -32.91
C SER A 89 -4.94 39.94 -33.24
N GLU A 90 -3.93 39.76 -34.10
CA GLU A 90 -3.07 40.83 -34.64
C GLU A 90 -3.33 41.19 -36.13
N SER A 91 -4.37 40.62 -36.77
CA SER A 91 -4.77 40.97 -38.15
C SER A 91 -5.96 41.93 -38.25
#